data_AF-A0A950ZSG6-F1
#
_entry.id   AF-A0A950ZSG6-F1
#
_cell.length_a   1.000
_cell.length_b   1.000
_cell.length_c   1.000
_cell.angle_alpha   90.00
_cell.angle_beta   90.00
_cell.angle_gamma   90.00
#
_symmetry.space_group_name_H-M   'P 1'
#
loop_
_entity.id
_entity.type
_entity.pdbx_description
1 polymer ?
#
loop_
_entity_poly.entity_id
_entity_poly.type
_entity_poly.pdbx_seq_one_letter_code
_entity_poly.pdbx_strand_id
1 'polypeptide(L)'
;MRCPVCRSSDTRVLDKRDSADASTTRRRRQCGACLHRFTTYERIETSALMVVKSDQRRQEFDRDRLRRSLQLACTKRPISA
;
A
#
# COMPACT_ATOMS: atom_id res chain seq x y z
N MET A 1 -13.81 -3.31 -7.63
CA MET A 1 -13.13 -4.29 -8.52
C MET A 1 -13.95 -4.43 -9.79
N ARG A 2 -13.34 -4.41 -10.99
CA ARG A 2 -14.06 -4.59 -12.26
C ARG A 2 -14.06 -6.07 -12.67
N CYS A 3 -15.14 -6.54 -13.29
CA CYS A 3 -15.21 -7.88 -13.85
C CYS A 3 -14.16 -8.05 -14.96
N PRO A 4 -13.36 -9.13 -14.97
CA PRO A 4 -12.35 -9.35 -16.00
C PRO A 4 -12.94 -9.64 -17.39
N VAL A 5 -14.21 -10.07 -17.46
CA VAL A 5 -14.88 -10.45 -18.71
C VAL A 5 -15.62 -9.26 -19.32
N CYS A 6 -16.56 -8.66 -18.58
CA CYS A 6 -17.43 -7.60 -19.12
C CYS A 6 -17.06 -6.19 -18.64
N ARG A 7 -16.02 -6.03 -17.81
CA ARG A 7 -15.53 -4.74 -17.26
C ARG A 7 -16.52 -3.94 -16.39
N SER A 8 -17.72 -4.49 -16.14
CA SER A 8 -18.68 -3.92 -15.20
C SER A 8 -18.09 -3.79 -13.79
N SER A 9 -18.43 -2.72 -13.09
CA SER A 9 -18.09 -2.50 -11.67
C SER A 9 -19.03 -3.24 -10.71
N ASP A 10 -20.17 -3.73 -11.20
CA ASP A 10 -21.15 -4.47 -10.42
C ASP A 10 -20.64 -5.88 -10.11
N THR A 11 -20.01 -6.01 -8.93
CA THR A 11 -19.41 -7.25 -8.44
C THR A 11 -19.70 -7.43 -6.96
N ARG A 12 -20.18 -8.63 -6.58
CA ARG A 12 -20.47 -9.02 -5.20
C ARG A 12 -19.43 -9.99 -4.67
N VAL A 13 -19.06 -9.86 -3.39
CA VAL A 13 -18.20 -10.82 -2.69
C VAL A 13 -19.04 -12.00 -2.21
N LEU A 14 -18.59 -13.22 -2.51
CA LEU A 14 -19.24 -14.47 -2.13
C LEU A 14 -18.52 -15.21 -0.99
N ASP A 15 -17.18 -15.17 -0.99
CA ASP A 15 -16.35 -15.82 0.04
C ASP A 15 -15.12 -14.93 0.31
N LYS A 16 -14.70 -14.83 1.57
CA LYS A 16 -13.52 -14.08 2.03
C LYS A 16 -12.68 -15.02 2.90
N ARG A 17 -11.40 -15.16 2.55
CA ARG A 17 -10.40 -15.86 3.35
C ARG A 17 -9.20 -14.96 3.58
N ASP A 18 -8.79 -14.83 4.82
CA ASP A 18 -7.57 -14.12 5.19
C ASP A 18 -6.42 -15.13 5.33
N SER A 19 -5.21 -14.76 4.89
CA SER A 19 -4.01 -15.55 5.13
C SER A 19 -3.67 -15.58 6.62
N ALA A 20 -2.95 -16.62 7.08
CA ALA A 20 -2.59 -16.80 8.49
C ALA A 20 -1.86 -15.58 9.09
N ASP A 21 -1.00 -14.93 8.29
CA ASP A 21 -0.25 -13.74 8.70
C ASP A 21 -1.00 -12.41 8.44
N ALA A 22 -2.29 -12.46 8.10
CA ALA A 22 -3.15 -11.34 7.72
C ALA A 22 -2.60 -10.42 6.59
N SER A 23 -1.54 -10.85 5.90
CA SER A 23 -0.86 -10.06 4.85
C SER A 23 -1.60 -10.01 3.52
N THR A 24 -2.50 -10.97 3.29
CA THR A 24 -3.28 -11.09 2.05
C THR A 24 -4.71 -11.54 2.38
N THR A 25 -5.69 -10.90 1.75
CA THR A 25 -7.10 -11.32 1.76
C THR A 25 -7.49 -11.83 0.38
N ARG A 26 -7.90 -13.09 0.29
CA ARG A 26 -8.48 -13.68 -0.92
C ARG A 26 -10.00 -13.53 -0.89
N ARG A 27 -10.57 -12.89 -1.91
CA ARG A 27 -12.02 -12.75 -2.09
C ARG A 27 -12.50 -13.44 -3.36
N ARG A 28 -13.48 -14.33 -3.26
CA ARG A 28 -14.21 -14.85 -4.43
C ARG A 28 -15.36 -13.91 -4.75
N ARG A 29 -15.39 -13.35 -5.95
CA ARG A 29 -16.39 -12.38 -6.42
C ARG A 29 -17.25 -12.98 -7.54
N GLN A 30 -18.45 -12.44 -7.71
CA GLN A 30 -19.33 -12.70 -8.84
C GLN A 30 -19.79 -11.38 -9.45
N CYS A 31 -19.78 -11.28 -10.78
CA CYS A 31 -20.33 -10.13 -11.48
C CYS A 31 -21.86 -10.19 -11.52
N GLY A 32 -22.55 -9.09 -11.21
CA GLY A 32 -24.01 -9.01 -11.34
C GLY A 32 -24.49 -8.93 -12.79
N ALA A 33 -23.67 -8.37 -13.69
CA ALA A 33 -24.03 -8.19 -15.10
C ALA A 33 -23.87 -9.45 -15.97
N CYS A 34 -22.82 -10.25 -15.76
CA CYS A 34 -22.55 -11.44 -16.58
C CYS A 34 -22.45 -12.75 -15.78
N LEU A 35 -22.73 -12.70 -14.47
CA LEU A 35 -22.70 -13.84 -13.54
C LEU A 35 -21.35 -14.57 -13.40
N HIS A 36 -20.30 -14.08 -14.08
CA HIS A 36 -18.97 -14.67 -14.04
C HIS A 36 -18.34 -14.57 -12.64
N ARG A 37 -17.74 -15.67 -12.18
CA ARG A 37 -17.11 -15.79 -10.86
C ARG A 37 -15.59 -15.74 -11.00
N PHE A 38 -14.94 -14.89 -10.22
CA PHE A 38 -13.49 -14.69 -10.27
C PHE A 38 -12.92 -14.47 -8.86
N THR A 39 -11.61 -14.61 -8.69
CA THR A 39 -10.93 -14.43 -7.40
C THR A 39 -10.07 -13.17 -7.45
N THR A 40 -10.12 -12.36 -6.40
CA THR A 40 -9.22 -11.22 -6.20
C THR A 40 -8.36 -11.44 -4.97
N TYR A 41 -7.09 -11.07 -5.06
CA TYR A 41 -6.16 -11.04 -3.93
C TYR A 41 -5.93 -9.58 -3.58
N GLU A 42 -6.30 -9.21 -2.36
CA GLU A 42 -6.02 -7.91 -1.79
C GLU A 42 -4.80 -8.09 -0.88
N ARG A 43 -3.80 -7.23 -1.03
CA ARG A 43 -2.58 -7.24 -0.24
C ARG A 43 -2.41 -5.86 0.37
N ILE A 44 -1.76 -5.79 1.53
CA ILE A 44 -1.31 -4.50 2.06
C ILE A 44 -0.30 -3.94 1.05
N GLU A 45 -0.63 -2.80 0.46
CA GLU A 45 0.30 -2.09 -0.39
C GLU A 45 1.38 -1.50 0.52
N THR A 46 2.53 -2.17 0.60
CA THR A 46 3.73 -1.62 1.24
C THR A 46 4.35 -0.64 0.26
N SER A 47 3.65 0.45 -0.05
CA SER A 47 4.22 1.53 -0.84
C SER A 47 5.31 2.19 -0.01
N ALA A 48 6.56 1.86 -0.33
CA ALA A 48 7.73 2.60 0.09
C ALA A 48 7.50 4.10 -0.22
N LEU A 49 7.33 4.92 0.81
CA LEU A 49 7.24 6.37 0.65
C LEU A 49 8.54 6.84 0.00
N MET A 50 8.50 7.39 -1.21
CA MET A 50 9.70 7.86 -1.90
C MET A 50 9.89 9.35 -1.67
N VAL A 51 11.08 9.75 -1.23
CA VAL A 51 11.47 11.16 -1.06
C VAL A 51 12.37 11.57 -2.22
N VAL A 52 12.03 12.69 -2.86
CA VAL A 52 12.93 13.37 -3.81
C VAL A 52 13.86 14.27 -3.00
N LYS A 53 15.15 13.97 -3.04
CA LYS A 53 16.20 14.78 -2.39
C LYS A 53 16.47 16.04 -3.23
N SER A 54 17.16 17.02 -2.63
CA SER A 54 17.51 18.28 -3.29
C SER A 54 18.40 18.11 -4.53
N ASP A 55 19.12 16.98 -4.62
CA ASP A 55 19.91 16.54 -5.76
C ASP A 55 19.08 15.78 -6.82
N GLN A 56 17.74 15.84 -6.76
CA GLN A 56 16.79 15.11 -7.60
C GLN A 56 16.83 13.59 -7.45
N ARG A 57 17.63 13.04 -6.53
CA ARG A 57 17.67 11.60 -6.31
C ARG A 57 16.42 11.13 -5.57
N ARG A 58 15.81 10.05 -6.07
CA ARG A 58 14.72 9.36 -5.38
C ARG A 58 15.30 8.33 -4.43
N GLN A 59 14.85 8.36 -3.19
CA GLN A 59 15.19 7.34 -2.20
C GLN A 59 13.97 6.98 -1.39
N GLU A 60 13.95 5.77 -0.85
CA GLU A 60 12.95 5.37 0.13
C GLU A 60 13.05 6.25 1.40
N PHE A 61 11.89 6.54 1.97
CA PHE A 61 11.75 7.28 3.21
C PHE A 61 12.21 6.39 4.36
N ASP A 62 13.29 6.82 5.00
CA ASP A 62 13.81 6.22 6.21
C ASP A 62 13.66 7.23 7.35
N ARG A 63 12.76 6.91 8.28
CA ARG A 63 12.45 7.73 9.46
C ARG A 63 13.66 7.90 10.37
N ASP A 64 14.46 6.86 10.56
CA ASP A 64 15.62 6.89 11.45
C ASP A 64 16.75 7.71 10.85
N ARG A 65 16.93 7.63 9.52
CA ARG A 65 17.83 8.52 8.80
C ARG A 65 17.42 9.99 8.91
N LEU A 66 16.13 10.29 8.78
CA LEU A 66 15.63 11.67 8.95
C LEU A 66 15.90 12.17 10.38
N ARG A 67 15.56 11.38 11.40
CA ARG A 67 15.81 11.72 12.80
C ARG A 67 17.29 12.00 13.07
N ARG A 68 18.19 11.12 12.61
CA ARG A 68 19.64 11.32 12.73
C ARG A 68 20.11 12.60 12.04
N SER A 69 19.63 12.89 10.83
CA SER A 69 20.01 14.12 10.11
C SER A 69 19.54 15.39 10.83
N LEU A 70 18.34 15.36 11.43
CA LEU A 70 17.82 16.46 12.23
C LEU A 70 18.66 16.67 13.49
N GLN A 71 18.97 15.60 14.23
CA GLN A 71 19.84 15.67 15.41
C GLN A 71 21.21 16.25 15.07
N LEU A 72 21.82 15.81 13.97
CA LEU A 72 23.12 16.33 13.51
C LEU A 72 23.05 17.84 13.20
N ALA A 73 21.99 18.28 12.51
CA ALA A 73 21.77 19.70 12.21
C ALA A 73 21.54 20.55 13.48
N CYS A 74 21.00 19.95 14.53
CA CYS A 74 20.71 20.59 15.81
C CYS A 74 21.89 20.59 16.80
N THR A 75 22.94 19.79 16.59
CA THR A 75 23.98 19.50 17.62
C THR A 75 24.75 20.74 18.09
N LYS A 76 24.90 21.78 17.26
CA LYS A 76 25.63 23.02 17.59
C LYS A 76 24.74 24.26 17.63
N ARG A 77 23.43 24.07 17.77
CA ARG A 77 22.47 25.15 17.82
C ARG A 77 21.84 25.19 19.23
N PRO A 78 21.48 26.38 19.75
CA PRO A 78 20.83 26.50 21.05
C PRO A 78 19.36 26.08 20.94
N ILE A 79 19.12 24.80 20.68
CA ILE A 79 17.80 24.21 20.53
C ILE A 79 17.60 23.28 21.72
N SER A 80 16.59 23.53 22.53
CA SER A 80 16.20 22.62 23.60
C SER A 80 15.73 21.29 23.01
N ALA A 81 16.14 20.18 23.64
CA ALA A 81 15.80 18.82 23.24
C ALA A 81 14.31 18.48 23.44
#